data_AF-A0A7J4T5E2-F1
#
_entry.id   AF-A0A7J4T5E2-F1
#
_cell.length_a   1.000
_cell.length_b   1.000
_cell.length_c   1.000
_cell.angle_alpha   90.00
_cell.angle_beta   90.00
_cell.angle_gamma   90.00
#
_symmetry.space_group_name_H-M   'P 1'
#
loop_
_entity.id
_entity.type
_entity.pdbx_description
1 polymer ?
#
loop_
_entity_poly.entity_id
_entity_poly.type
_entity_poly.pdbx_seq_one_letter_code
_entity_poly.pdbx_strand_id
1 'polypeptide(L)'
;MRTNTKSVFLAALMIFSTLTALAIPPTVEASEVVITEAIQIDDGGSSSDRMAAVGADSEGNVHVVWSRSKMHLYYSMYSAKGDVLIKATQITNAGVHTIEHPDMVIDDEDRVHITWADKRNPWKIMYTALRPYNTAMDGEASDDITLSAIDDFEVSSREGNRDWPAIDIDSKGNIHIVWQDEYDELNIYFEQPQIYYAMLQPDYEAKTALKLFSETLLTPIIGHKGHPDVAVDANDNVQVVWDDTRGGKVELVFIIDGSGSMGTEWGDMCTVVYGGNFASGGYFQGLKPMLEAANMTVFETLYVLYDGYSYPSEITNNPECSQRNYIGQPWRNGWLDVGDDSGGIRQLPATVFNGASYSGTSGEDWGPGTNWACLSWRDANGNMHMWADPPTANDHQWNPNATKIVIPISDEGPKDGSPEQQSDDLQSIIEAHDSCVEAGIVPAGLYGQSWGGANPVASHMEDLVQCPNGVVSTQPRNCP
;
A
#
# COMPACT_ATOMS: atom_id res chain seq x y z
N MET A 1 -2.66 -29.75 -71.31
CA MET A 1 -1.40 -29.32 -70.65
C MET A 1 -1.56 -28.34 -69.48
N ARG A 2 -2.76 -28.07 -68.94
CA ARG A 2 -2.96 -27.09 -67.83
C ARG A 2 -3.41 -27.69 -66.48
N THR A 3 -3.57 -29.01 -66.39
CA THR A 3 -3.99 -29.71 -65.17
C THR A 3 -2.84 -30.40 -64.43
N ASN A 4 -1.78 -30.83 -65.14
CA ASN A 4 -0.64 -31.52 -64.52
C ASN A 4 0.27 -30.61 -63.68
N THR A 5 0.34 -29.31 -63.96
CA THR A 5 1.19 -28.37 -63.21
C THR A 5 0.64 -28.04 -61.83
N LYS A 6 -0.69 -28.02 -61.66
CA LYS A 6 -1.33 -27.74 -60.35
C LYS A 6 -1.16 -28.91 -59.37
N SER A 7 -1.25 -30.14 -59.85
CA SER A 7 -1.06 -31.34 -59.01
C SER A 7 0.40 -31.52 -58.59
N VAL A 8 1.35 -31.18 -59.45
CA VAL A 8 2.79 -31.20 -59.11
C VAL A 8 3.13 -30.10 -58.11
N PHE A 9 2.54 -28.92 -58.24
CA PHE A 9 2.74 -27.83 -57.28
C PHE A 9 2.15 -28.15 -55.90
N LEU A 10 0.96 -28.76 -55.85
CA LEU A 10 0.33 -29.18 -54.60
C LEU A 10 1.11 -30.33 -53.92
N ALA A 11 1.63 -31.27 -54.72
CA ALA A 11 2.49 -32.34 -54.23
C ALA A 11 3.83 -31.80 -53.71
N ALA A 12 4.43 -30.82 -54.40
CA ALA A 12 5.64 -30.15 -53.92
C ALA A 12 5.38 -29.39 -52.60
N LEU A 13 4.23 -28.71 -52.47
CA LEU A 13 3.85 -28.01 -51.23
C LEU A 13 3.65 -28.98 -50.05
N MET A 14 3.04 -30.13 -50.28
CA MET A 14 2.87 -31.19 -49.28
C MET A 14 4.20 -31.84 -48.89
N ILE A 15 5.13 -31.98 -49.84
CA ILE A 15 6.48 -32.50 -49.55
C ILE A 15 7.29 -31.46 -48.75
N PHE A 16 7.24 -30.18 -49.12
CA PHE A 16 7.89 -29.10 -48.36
C PHE A 16 7.30 -28.93 -46.95
N SER A 17 5.98 -29.10 -46.77
CA SER A 17 5.36 -29.04 -45.43
C SER A 17 5.72 -30.23 -44.54
N THR A 18 5.97 -31.42 -45.14
CA THR A 18 6.51 -32.57 -44.38
C THR A 18 7.99 -32.43 -44.04
N LEU A 19 8.77 -31.69 -44.85
CA LEU A 19 10.18 -31.36 -44.57
C LEU A 19 10.31 -30.33 -43.42
N THR A 20 9.38 -29.38 -43.28
CA THR A 20 9.33 -28.49 -42.10
C THR A 20 8.92 -29.21 -40.82
N ALA A 21 8.16 -30.32 -40.92
CA ALA A 21 7.85 -31.17 -39.76
C ALA A 21 9.03 -32.08 -39.32
N LEU A 22 10.08 -32.19 -40.16
CA LEU A 22 11.34 -32.85 -39.87
C LEU A 22 12.45 -31.87 -39.43
N ALA A 23 12.18 -30.55 -39.45
CA ALA A 23 13.01 -29.60 -38.77
C ALA A 23 12.83 -29.84 -37.27
N ILE A 24 13.79 -30.57 -36.69
CA ILE A 24 13.98 -30.56 -35.25
C ILE A 24 14.09 -29.07 -34.89
N PRO A 25 13.16 -28.49 -34.09
CA PRO A 25 13.36 -27.13 -33.61
C PRO A 25 14.77 -27.09 -33.01
N PRO A 26 15.56 -26.02 -33.18
CA PRO A 26 16.81 -25.93 -32.46
C PRO A 26 16.46 -26.24 -31.00
N THR A 27 17.06 -27.31 -30.47
CA THR A 27 16.99 -27.56 -29.05
C THR A 27 17.64 -26.32 -28.47
N VAL A 28 16.83 -25.41 -27.94
CA VAL A 28 17.31 -24.38 -27.04
C VAL A 28 17.81 -25.19 -25.86
N GLU A 29 19.10 -25.53 -25.88
CA GLU A 29 19.73 -26.03 -24.67
C GLU A 29 19.57 -24.90 -23.67
N ALA A 30 18.91 -25.21 -22.55
CA ALA A 30 18.97 -24.32 -21.41
C ALA A 30 20.46 -24.07 -21.18
N SER A 31 20.87 -22.80 -21.22
CA SER A 31 22.24 -22.44 -20.87
C SER A 31 22.53 -23.08 -19.51
N GLU A 32 23.64 -23.81 -19.41
CA GLU A 32 24.04 -24.45 -18.17
C GLU A 32 24.04 -23.37 -17.09
N VAL A 33 23.20 -23.53 -16.06
CA VAL A 33 23.22 -22.62 -14.90
C VAL A 33 24.52 -22.91 -14.17
N VAL A 34 25.56 -22.15 -14.51
CA VAL A 34 26.85 -22.22 -13.83
C VAL A 34 26.65 -21.62 -12.45
N ILE A 35 26.49 -22.49 -11.45
CA ILE A 35 26.49 -22.08 -10.05
C ILE A 35 27.94 -21.76 -9.68
N THR A 36 28.33 -20.49 -9.83
CA THR A 36 29.56 -19.96 -9.27
C THR A 36 29.38 -19.65 -7.79
N GLU A 37 30.50 -19.46 -7.07
CA GLU A 37 30.43 -18.88 -5.73
C GLU A 37 29.83 -17.46 -5.81
N ALA A 38 29.23 -17.00 -4.70
CA ALA A 38 28.67 -15.66 -4.65
C ALA A 38 29.74 -14.61 -4.97
N ILE A 39 29.45 -13.74 -5.94
CA ILE A 39 30.33 -12.64 -6.34
C ILE A 39 29.92 -11.40 -5.57
N GLN A 40 30.87 -10.80 -4.84
CA GLN A 40 30.67 -9.51 -4.20
C GLN A 40 30.76 -8.39 -5.25
N ILE A 41 29.70 -7.60 -5.38
CA ILE A 41 29.61 -6.48 -6.32
C ILE A 41 30.48 -5.31 -5.83
N ASP A 42 30.19 -4.78 -4.64
CA ASP A 42 31.00 -3.73 -4.00
C ASP A 42 31.03 -3.93 -2.48
N ASP A 43 32.13 -3.52 -1.83
CA ASP A 43 32.29 -3.65 -0.37
C ASP A 43 31.70 -2.45 0.38
N GLY A 44 31.44 -1.32 -0.29
CA GLY A 44 30.79 -0.11 0.25
C GLY A 44 31.54 0.58 1.40
N GLY A 45 32.50 -0.09 2.04
CA GLY A 45 33.12 0.29 3.30
C GLY A 45 32.08 0.56 4.38
N SER A 46 32.05 1.79 4.87
CA SER A 46 31.07 2.26 5.86
C SER A 46 29.78 2.80 5.22
N SER A 47 29.66 2.79 3.90
CA SER A 47 28.49 3.31 3.19
C SER A 47 27.35 2.29 3.21
N SER A 48 26.12 2.79 3.12
CA SER A 48 24.92 1.94 3.13
C SER A 48 24.39 1.77 1.71
N ASP A 49 24.76 0.69 1.04
CA ASP A 49 24.27 0.35 -0.31
C ASP A 49 22.93 -0.38 -0.23
N ARG A 50 21.92 0.06 -0.99
CA ARG A 50 20.54 -0.46 -0.96
C ARG A 50 19.87 -0.34 -2.33
N MET A 51 18.75 -1.06 -2.49
CA MET A 51 17.82 -0.93 -3.62
C MET A 51 18.54 -1.09 -4.96
N ALA A 52 19.10 -2.27 -5.21
CA ALA A 52 19.80 -2.55 -6.44
C ALA A 52 18.83 -3.00 -7.54
N ALA A 53 19.04 -2.51 -8.77
CA ALA A 53 18.47 -3.07 -9.98
C ALA A 53 19.58 -3.72 -10.81
N VAL A 54 19.24 -4.75 -11.58
CA VAL A 54 20.18 -5.57 -12.35
C VAL A 54 19.61 -5.88 -13.72
N GLY A 55 20.46 -5.79 -14.74
CA GLY A 55 20.15 -6.12 -16.12
C GLY A 55 21.33 -6.82 -16.80
N ALA A 56 21.09 -7.39 -17.97
CA ALA A 56 22.15 -7.96 -18.80
C ALA A 56 22.06 -7.42 -20.23
N ASP A 57 23.22 -7.11 -20.82
CA ASP A 57 23.32 -6.66 -22.21
C ASP A 57 23.36 -7.82 -23.22
N SER A 58 23.49 -7.49 -24.50
CA SER A 58 23.51 -8.46 -25.60
C SER A 58 24.74 -9.40 -25.58
N GLU A 59 25.82 -9.01 -24.90
CA GLU A 59 27.02 -9.82 -24.69
C GLU A 59 26.93 -10.69 -23.42
N GLY A 60 25.87 -10.53 -22.62
CA GLY A 60 25.66 -11.22 -21.35
C GLY A 60 26.45 -10.61 -20.18
N ASN A 61 26.96 -9.39 -20.34
CA ASN A 61 27.55 -8.64 -19.24
C ASN A 61 26.44 -8.19 -18.29
N VAL A 62 26.73 -8.22 -16.99
CA VAL A 62 25.78 -7.87 -15.93
C VAL A 62 25.98 -6.41 -15.53
N HIS A 63 24.90 -5.65 -15.58
CA HIS A 63 24.82 -4.25 -15.18
C HIS A 63 24.12 -4.16 -13.84
N VAL A 64 24.70 -3.41 -12.89
CA VAL A 64 24.11 -3.23 -11.57
C VAL A 64 24.08 -1.75 -11.24
N VAL A 65 22.91 -1.24 -10.84
CA VAL A 65 22.75 0.11 -10.29
C VAL A 65 22.20 0.01 -8.86
N TRP A 66 22.65 0.86 -7.96
CA TRP A 66 22.13 0.89 -6.58
C TRP A 66 22.22 2.29 -5.98
N SER A 67 21.47 2.51 -4.90
CA SER A 67 21.54 3.73 -4.09
C SER A 67 22.59 3.57 -2.98
N ARG A 68 23.53 4.51 -2.92
CA ARG A 68 24.54 4.58 -1.84
C ARG A 68 24.18 5.65 -0.83
N SER A 69 23.96 5.22 0.41
CA SER A 69 23.64 6.08 1.56
C SER A 69 22.42 6.99 1.30
N LYS A 70 21.51 6.57 0.40
CA LYS A 70 20.37 7.36 -0.12
C LYS A 70 20.75 8.69 -0.78
N MET A 71 22.00 8.91 -1.17
CA MET A 71 22.44 10.21 -1.72
C MET A 71 22.74 10.17 -3.21
N HIS A 72 23.29 9.08 -3.72
CA HIS A 72 23.75 9.00 -5.11
C HIS A 72 23.53 7.60 -5.67
N LEU A 73 23.28 7.51 -6.98
CA LEU A 73 23.31 6.25 -7.70
C LEU A 73 24.73 5.89 -8.07
N TYR A 74 25.04 4.61 -7.93
CA TYR A 74 26.27 3.99 -8.37
C TYR A 74 25.95 2.91 -9.38
N TYR A 75 26.83 2.80 -10.37
CA TYR A 75 26.75 1.82 -11.45
C TYR A 75 28.03 0.99 -11.50
N SER A 76 27.89 -0.28 -11.88
CA SER A 76 29.01 -1.17 -12.20
C SER A 76 28.62 -2.15 -13.30
N MET A 77 29.64 -2.69 -13.96
CA MET A 77 29.49 -3.65 -15.04
C MET A 77 30.45 -4.82 -14.83
N TYR A 78 29.94 -6.04 -15.01
CA TYR A 78 30.71 -7.27 -14.90
C TYR A 78 30.53 -8.09 -16.16
N SER A 79 31.55 -8.85 -16.54
CA SER A 79 31.40 -9.82 -17.62
C SER A 79 30.44 -10.94 -17.22
N ALA A 80 29.99 -11.73 -18.19
CA ALA A 80 29.20 -12.94 -17.96
C ALA A 80 29.85 -13.96 -16.99
N LYS A 81 31.16 -13.82 -16.72
CA LYS A 81 31.92 -14.67 -15.79
C LYS A 81 32.12 -14.05 -14.41
N GLY A 82 31.69 -12.80 -14.20
CA GLY A 82 31.88 -12.08 -12.95
C GLY A 82 33.13 -11.21 -12.87
N ASP A 83 33.93 -11.12 -13.94
CA ASP A 83 35.08 -10.21 -13.98
C ASP A 83 34.58 -8.76 -14.00
N VAL A 84 35.14 -7.89 -13.17
CA VAL A 84 34.80 -6.46 -13.14
C VAL A 84 35.24 -5.81 -14.46
N LEU A 85 34.29 -5.22 -15.20
CA LEU A 85 34.56 -4.42 -16.40
C LEU A 85 34.57 -2.93 -16.08
N ILE A 86 33.61 -2.48 -15.28
CA ILE A 86 33.52 -1.11 -14.77
C ILE A 86 33.26 -1.21 -13.27
N LYS A 87 34.19 -0.71 -12.47
CA LYS A 87 34.03 -0.66 -11.01
C LYS A 87 33.00 0.40 -10.63
N ALA A 88 32.45 0.29 -9.42
CA ALA A 88 31.48 1.24 -8.85
C ALA A 88 31.81 2.71 -9.18
N THR A 89 30.99 3.29 -10.06
CA THR A 89 31.08 4.68 -10.53
C THR A 89 29.80 5.40 -10.16
N GLN A 90 29.92 6.57 -9.54
CA GLN A 90 28.77 7.46 -9.33
C GLN A 90 28.27 8.00 -10.66
N ILE A 91 26.96 7.90 -10.91
CA ILE A 91 26.30 8.31 -12.18
C ILE A 91 25.25 9.39 -12.02
N THR A 92 25.02 9.86 -10.79
CA THR A 92 24.15 11.00 -10.54
C THR A 92 24.97 12.26 -10.36
N ASN A 93 24.41 13.38 -10.80
CA ASN A 93 25.01 14.69 -10.67
C ASN A 93 25.40 15.06 -9.24
N ALA A 94 26.33 16.01 -9.14
CA ALA A 94 26.69 16.58 -7.85
C ALA A 94 25.50 17.31 -7.21
N GLY A 95 25.25 17.03 -5.95
CA GLY A 95 24.11 17.61 -5.25
C GLY A 95 23.80 16.90 -3.95
N VAL A 96 22.71 17.32 -3.31
CA VAL A 96 22.13 16.62 -2.17
C VAL A 96 20.81 16.05 -2.66
N HIS A 97 20.69 14.73 -2.62
CA HIS A 97 19.51 14.00 -3.08
C HIS A 97 19.00 13.07 -1.99
N THR A 98 17.81 12.52 -2.19
CA THR A 98 17.28 11.40 -1.42
C THR A 98 16.81 10.33 -2.39
N ILE A 99 17.75 9.50 -2.84
CA ILE A 99 17.54 8.55 -3.93
C ILE A 99 16.99 7.23 -3.42
N GLU A 100 15.83 6.84 -3.96
CA GLU A 100 15.17 5.58 -3.67
C GLU A 100 14.67 4.90 -4.96
N HIS A 101 14.53 3.57 -4.87
CA HIS A 101 13.92 2.68 -5.87
C HIS A 101 14.39 2.93 -7.31
N PRO A 102 15.70 2.78 -7.61
CA PRO A 102 16.13 2.78 -8.99
C PRO A 102 15.64 1.51 -9.70
N ASP A 103 15.29 1.68 -10.97
CA ASP A 103 14.98 0.58 -11.89
C ASP A 103 15.75 0.78 -13.20
N MET A 104 16.00 -0.31 -13.92
CA MET A 104 16.78 -0.27 -15.16
C MET A 104 16.28 -1.20 -16.25
N VAL A 105 16.54 -0.81 -17.49
CA VAL A 105 16.34 -1.62 -18.69
C VAL A 105 17.46 -1.33 -19.68
N ILE A 106 17.82 -2.30 -20.51
CA ILE A 106 18.91 -2.20 -21.48
C ILE A 106 18.31 -2.32 -22.87
N ASP A 107 18.67 -1.40 -23.77
CA ASP A 107 18.16 -1.41 -25.14
C ASP A 107 18.99 -2.27 -26.10
N ASP A 108 18.50 -2.43 -27.32
CA ASP A 108 19.13 -3.25 -28.37
C ASP A 108 20.52 -2.74 -28.81
N GLU A 109 20.93 -1.54 -28.39
CA GLU A 109 22.28 -0.99 -28.62
C GLU A 109 23.14 -0.97 -27.34
N ASP A 110 22.78 -1.81 -26.36
CA ASP A 110 23.46 -1.99 -25.09
C ASP A 110 23.62 -0.68 -24.29
N ARG A 111 22.65 0.22 -24.43
CA ARG A 111 22.53 1.42 -23.59
C ARG A 111 21.70 1.10 -22.37
N VAL A 112 22.15 1.58 -21.21
CA VAL A 112 21.48 1.31 -19.94
C VAL A 112 20.58 2.49 -19.61
N HIS A 113 19.29 2.27 -19.54
CA HIS A 113 18.29 3.26 -19.18
C HIS A 113 17.90 3.07 -17.72
N ILE A 114 17.93 4.15 -16.94
CA ILE A 114 17.75 4.08 -15.49
C ILE A 114 16.75 5.15 -15.07
N THR A 115 15.79 4.77 -14.23
CA THR A 115 14.88 5.69 -13.54
C THR A 115 15.01 5.54 -12.03
N TRP A 116 14.70 6.59 -11.27
CA TRP A 116 14.69 6.58 -9.79
C TRP A 116 13.85 7.71 -9.22
N ALA A 117 13.50 7.62 -7.95
CA ALA A 117 12.87 8.69 -7.20
C ALA A 117 13.91 9.53 -6.44
N ASP A 118 13.85 10.86 -6.56
CA ASP A 118 14.52 11.79 -5.64
C ASP A 118 13.48 12.36 -4.67
N LYS A 119 13.44 11.82 -3.46
CA LYS A 119 12.46 12.12 -2.40
C LYS A 119 12.82 13.37 -1.60
N ARG A 120 13.69 14.22 -2.16
CA ARG A 120 13.97 15.55 -1.62
C ARG A 120 12.97 16.55 -2.19
N ASN A 121 12.26 17.30 -1.35
CA ASN A 121 11.32 18.33 -1.80
C ASN A 121 11.95 19.40 -2.74
N PRO A 122 11.35 19.72 -3.90
CA PRO A 122 10.19 19.04 -4.50
C PRO A 122 10.57 17.65 -5.02
N TRP A 123 9.71 16.67 -4.77
CA TRP A 123 9.97 15.27 -5.11
C TRP A 123 9.97 15.06 -6.61
N LYS A 124 10.86 14.18 -7.08
CA LYS A 124 11.10 13.98 -8.51
C LYS A 124 11.12 12.53 -8.91
N ILE A 125 10.66 12.28 -10.14
CA ILE A 125 11.01 11.10 -10.91
C ILE A 125 12.07 11.51 -11.92
N MET A 126 13.17 10.78 -11.92
CA MET A 126 14.36 11.08 -12.70
C MET A 126 14.61 9.97 -13.72
N TYR A 127 15.35 10.31 -14.78
CA TYR A 127 15.77 9.41 -15.84
C TYR A 127 17.20 9.73 -16.27
N THR A 128 18.01 8.72 -16.54
CA THR A 128 19.32 8.85 -17.18
C THR A 128 19.54 7.71 -18.17
N ALA A 129 20.48 7.89 -19.09
CA ALA A 129 20.89 6.81 -20.00
C ALA A 129 22.42 6.74 -20.09
N LEU A 130 22.98 5.55 -19.97
CA LEU A 130 24.41 5.29 -20.02
C LEU A 130 24.81 4.57 -21.32
N ARG A 131 26.06 4.77 -21.74
CA ARG A 131 26.73 4.04 -22.83
C ARG A 131 28.04 3.43 -22.30
N PRO A 132 27.98 2.29 -21.60
CA PRO A 132 29.15 1.68 -20.95
C PRO A 132 30.30 1.39 -21.91
N TYR A 133 29.98 0.99 -23.15
CA TYR A 133 30.95 0.69 -24.22
C TYR A 133 31.76 1.89 -24.73
N ASN A 134 31.43 3.12 -24.31
CA ASN A 134 32.28 4.28 -24.57
C ASN A 134 33.45 4.41 -23.58
N THR A 135 33.48 3.57 -22.54
CA THR A 135 34.54 3.56 -21.53
C THR A 135 35.63 2.53 -21.87
N ALA A 136 36.74 2.56 -21.12
CA ALA A 136 37.85 1.64 -21.32
C ALA A 136 37.53 0.18 -20.96
N MET A 137 36.51 -0.04 -20.10
CA MET A 137 36.13 -1.36 -19.57
C MET A 137 37.32 -2.18 -19.06
N ASP A 138 38.26 -1.52 -18.38
CA ASP A 138 39.54 -2.07 -17.91
C ASP A 138 39.49 -2.54 -16.45
N GLY A 139 38.30 -2.61 -15.87
CA GLY A 139 38.06 -3.00 -14.47
C GLY A 139 38.21 -1.86 -13.46
N GLU A 140 38.58 -0.66 -13.91
CA GLU A 140 38.64 0.54 -13.06
C GLU A 140 37.31 1.30 -13.04
N ALA A 141 37.19 2.26 -12.13
CA ALA A 141 36.04 3.16 -12.09
C ALA A 141 36.13 4.17 -13.24
N SER A 142 35.02 4.39 -13.92
CA SER A 142 34.85 5.47 -14.90
C SER A 142 34.36 6.76 -14.23
N ASP A 143 33.84 7.70 -15.02
CA ASP A 143 33.19 8.93 -14.58
C ASP A 143 31.82 9.12 -15.25
N ASP A 144 30.94 9.85 -14.58
CA ASP A 144 29.57 10.13 -15.04
C ASP A 144 29.53 10.75 -16.45
N ILE A 145 30.39 11.73 -16.73
CA ILE A 145 30.39 12.44 -18.02
C ILE A 145 30.70 11.50 -19.19
N THR A 146 31.63 10.55 -18.99
CA THR A 146 32.01 9.56 -20.00
C THR A 146 30.93 8.48 -20.17
N LEU A 147 30.31 8.04 -19.08
CA LEU A 147 29.24 7.04 -19.11
C LEU A 147 27.93 7.60 -19.70
N SER A 148 27.58 8.84 -19.38
CA SER A 148 26.25 9.38 -19.63
C SER A 148 26.03 9.76 -21.10
N ALA A 149 25.09 9.04 -21.71
CA ALA A 149 24.50 9.32 -23.01
C ALA A 149 23.44 10.41 -22.92
N ILE A 150 22.66 10.40 -21.83
CA ILE A 150 21.75 11.46 -21.40
C ILE A 150 22.08 11.70 -19.93
N ASP A 151 22.27 12.95 -19.57
CA ASP A 151 22.49 13.37 -18.17
C ASP A 151 21.16 13.35 -17.38
N ASP A 152 21.19 13.50 -16.06
CA ASP A 152 20.00 13.43 -15.19
C ASP A 152 18.86 14.30 -15.72
N PHE A 153 17.79 13.64 -16.17
CA PHE A 153 16.63 14.25 -16.77
C PHE A 153 15.43 14.19 -15.82
N GLU A 154 14.80 15.34 -15.59
CA GLU A 154 13.62 15.45 -14.73
C GLU A 154 12.35 15.01 -15.50
N VAL A 155 11.88 13.79 -15.21
CA VAL A 155 10.64 13.23 -15.77
C VAL A 155 9.44 13.90 -15.11
N SER A 156 9.48 14.07 -13.79
CA SER A 156 8.45 14.72 -13.00
C SER A 156 9.03 15.46 -11.81
N SER A 157 8.39 16.57 -11.40
CA SER A 157 8.82 17.38 -10.24
C SER A 157 7.68 18.22 -9.71
N ARG A 158 7.12 17.84 -8.55
CA ARG A 158 6.11 18.63 -7.82
C ARG A 158 6.18 18.34 -6.31
N GLU A 159 5.33 19.02 -5.54
CA GLU A 159 5.03 18.61 -4.16
C GLU A 159 4.20 17.31 -4.16
N GLY A 160 4.33 16.50 -3.11
CA GLY A 160 3.69 15.18 -3.00
C GLY A 160 4.69 14.02 -3.11
N ASN A 161 4.38 12.92 -2.44
CA ASN A 161 5.20 11.71 -2.38
C ASN A 161 5.14 10.97 -3.72
N ARG A 162 6.23 11.03 -4.48
CA ARG A 162 6.44 10.30 -5.74
C ARG A 162 7.49 9.23 -5.54
N ASP A 163 7.15 7.99 -5.86
CA ASP A 163 8.06 6.88 -5.59
C ASP A 163 7.83 5.68 -6.51
N TRP A 164 8.68 4.66 -6.37
CA TRP A 164 8.59 3.37 -7.07
C TRP A 164 8.43 3.51 -8.59
N PRO A 165 9.37 4.20 -9.27
CA PRO A 165 9.33 4.23 -10.72
C PRO A 165 9.75 2.88 -11.30
N ALA A 166 9.10 2.49 -12.39
CA ALA A 166 9.49 1.35 -13.23
C ALA A 166 9.62 1.79 -14.68
N ILE A 167 10.49 1.14 -15.43
CA ILE A 167 10.90 1.57 -16.77
C ILE A 167 10.91 0.41 -17.78
N ASP A 168 10.42 0.67 -18.99
CA ASP A 168 10.60 -0.24 -20.13
C ASP A 168 10.71 0.52 -21.46
N ILE A 169 11.08 -0.17 -22.54
CA ILE A 169 11.43 0.43 -23.83
C ILE A 169 10.59 -0.18 -24.97
N ASP A 170 10.07 0.65 -25.87
CA ASP A 170 9.41 0.17 -27.09
C ASP A 170 10.40 -0.14 -28.24
N SER A 171 9.91 -0.78 -29.30
CA SER A 171 10.76 -1.13 -30.47
C SER A 171 11.34 0.06 -31.24
N LYS A 172 10.98 1.30 -30.87
CA LYS A 172 11.53 2.54 -31.42
C LYS A 172 12.51 3.23 -30.48
N GLY A 173 12.81 2.63 -29.33
CA GLY A 173 13.69 3.19 -28.32
C GLY A 173 13.04 4.31 -27.49
N ASN A 174 11.71 4.44 -27.49
CA ASN A 174 11.03 5.33 -26.56
C ASN A 174 10.92 4.67 -25.19
N ILE A 175 11.02 5.50 -24.15
CA ILE A 175 11.06 5.07 -22.76
C ILE A 175 9.69 5.24 -22.14
N HIS A 176 9.17 4.19 -21.54
CA HIS A 176 7.92 4.15 -20.80
C HIS A 176 8.25 4.15 -19.32
N ILE A 177 7.76 5.15 -18.57
CA ILE A 177 8.00 5.25 -17.13
C ILE A 177 6.66 5.33 -16.41
N VAL A 178 6.49 4.47 -15.41
CA VAL A 178 5.34 4.49 -14.49
C VAL A 178 5.83 4.73 -13.08
N TRP A 179 5.02 5.35 -12.21
CA TRP A 179 5.36 5.57 -10.80
C TRP A 179 4.08 5.77 -9.96
N GLN A 180 4.22 5.67 -8.63
CA GLN A 180 3.15 6.07 -7.72
C GLN A 180 3.32 7.52 -7.27
N ASP A 181 2.21 8.25 -7.11
CA ASP A 181 2.19 9.66 -6.74
C ASP A 181 0.95 9.98 -5.89
N GLU A 182 1.13 10.67 -4.76
CA GLU A 182 0.06 11.12 -3.87
C GLU A 182 -0.55 12.47 -4.28
N TYR A 183 -0.14 13.04 -5.41
CA TYR A 183 -0.63 14.33 -5.88
C TYR A 183 -2.13 14.31 -6.23
N ASP A 184 -2.92 15.06 -5.46
CA ASP A 184 -4.37 15.15 -5.59
C ASP A 184 -4.86 16.61 -5.49
N GLU A 185 -4.73 17.36 -6.59
CA GLU A 185 -5.10 18.79 -6.64
C GLU A 185 -6.56 19.05 -6.23
N LEU A 186 -7.46 18.10 -6.48
CA LEU A 186 -8.89 18.24 -6.19
C LEU A 186 -9.27 17.68 -4.82
N ASN A 187 -8.33 17.05 -4.10
CA ASN A 187 -8.56 16.36 -2.84
C ASN A 187 -9.72 15.34 -2.89
N ILE A 188 -9.89 14.66 -4.04
CA ILE A 188 -10.96 13.68 -4.27
C ILE A 188 -10.51 12.24 -4.03
N TYR A 189 -9.20 12.02 -4.00
CA TYR A 189 -8.52 10.77 -3.66
C TYR A 189 -7.96 10.81 -2.24
N PHE A 190 -8.07 11.93 -1.53
CA PHE A 190 -7.64 12.11 -0.13
C PHE A 190 -6.15 11.80 0.05
N GLU A 191 -5.34 12.31 -0.89
CA GLU A 191 -3.88 12.11 -0.91
C GLU A 191 -3.47 10.61 -0.94
N GLN A 192 -4.38 9.72 -1.35
CA GLN A 192 -4.06 8.31 -1.57
C GLN A 192 -3.24 8.13 -2.84
N PRO A 193 -2.19 7.28 -2.83
CA PRO A 193 -1.29 7.13 -3.95
C PRO A 193 -2.03 6.60 -5.20
N GLN A 194 -1.74 7.24 -6.33
CA GLN A 194 -2.25 6.89 -7.66
C GLN A 194 -1.11 6.53 -8.62
N ILE A 195 -1.43 5.85 -9.72
CA ILE A 195 -0.43 5.46 -10.71
C ILE A 195 -0.39 6.45 -11.87
N TYR A 196 0.81 6.93 -12.18
CA TYR A 196 1.10 7.85 -13.26
C TYR A 196 1.97 7.21 -14.31
N TYR A 197 1.94 7.79 -15.51
CA TYR A 197 2.70 7.34 -16.68
C TYR A 197 3.26 8.53 -17.46
N ALA A 198 4.47 8.36 -18.00
CA ALA A 198 5.08 9.24 -18.99
C ALA A 198 5.78 8.42 -20.08
N MET A 199 5.94 9.04 -21.25
CA MET A 199 6.70 8.46 -22.37
C MET A 199 7.74 9.46 -22.85
N LEU A 200 8.99 9.04 -22.92
CA LEU A 200 10.11 9.86 -23.35
C LEU A 200 10.67 9.36 -24.68
N GLN A 201 11.17 10.27 -25.50
CA GLN A 201 12.00 9.98 -26.64
C GLN A 201 13.41 10.50 -26.37
N PRO A 202 14.40 9.61 -26.17
CA PRO A 202 15.80 9.98 -26.01
C PRO A 202 16.34 10.75 -27.22
N ASP A 203 17.05 11.86 -26.98
CA ASP A 203 17.86 12.57 -27.96
C ASP A 203 19.32 12.54 -27.50
N TYR A 204 20.06 11.55 -27.97
CA TYR A 204 21.44 11.32 -27.59
C TYR A 204 22.43 12.34 -28.19
N GLU A 205 22.06 13.05 -29.25
CA GLU A 205 22.90 14.12 -29.80
C GLU A 205 22.83 15.36 -28.91
N ALA A 206 21.62 15.70 -28.47
CA ALA A 206 21.39 16.79 -27.52
C ALA A 206 21.64 16.40 -26.05
N LYS A 207 21.89 15.11 -25.76
CA LYS A 207 22.02 14.54 -24.42
C LYS A 207 20.83 14.86 -23.51
N THR A 208 19.63 14.76 -24.05
CA THR A 208 18.37 15.06 -23.34
C THR A 208 17.26 14.11 -23.79
N ALA A 209 16.04 14.30 -23.29
CA ALA A 209 14.87 13.54 -23.73
C ALA A 209 13.67 14.47 -23.98
N LEU A 210 12.82 14.10 -24.93
CA LEU A 210 11.55 14.76 -25.21
C LEU A 210 10.42 14.01 -24.53
N LYS A 211 9.56 14.69 -23.78
CA LYS A 211 8.33 14.10 -23.22
C LYS A 211 7.28 13.99 -24.32
N LEU A 212 7.09 12.81 -24.89
CA LEU A 212 6.03 12.53 -25.88
C LEU A 212 4.65 12.49 -25.21
N PHE A 213 4.59 11.83 -24.06
CA PHE A 213 3.46 11.92 -23.13
C PHE A 213 3.99 12.45 -21.80
N SER A 214 3.45 13.57 -21.37
CA SER A 214 3.66 14.08 -20.02
C SER A 214 2.92 13.22 -19.00
N GLU A 215 3.26 13.43 -17.73
CA GLU A 215 2.64 12.83 -16.55
C GLU A 215 1.12 12.70 -16.69
N THR A 216 0.64 11.47 -16.84
CA THR A 216 -0.77 11.14 -17.06
C THR A 216 -1.25 10.19 -15.97
N LEU A 217 -2.33 10.55 -15.28
CA LEU A 217 -2.99 9.72 -14.28
C LEU A 217 -3.67 8.51 -14.95
N LEU A 218 -3.27 7.29 -14.58
CA LEU A 218 -3.87 6.05 -15.10
C LEU A 218 -5.07 5.58 -14.27
N THR A 219 -5.16 5.97 -13.00
CA THR A 219 -6.10 5.39 -12.04
C THR A 219 -6.98 6.44 -11.36
N PRO A 220 -8.02 6.98 -12.03
CA PRO A 220 -8.83 8.07 -11.48
C PRO A 220 -9.93 7.59 -10.51
N ILE A 221 -9.61 6.71 -9.55
CA ILE A 221 -10.58 6.12 -8.60
C ILE A 221 -9.92 5.93 -7.23
N ILE A 222 -10.69 6.16 -6.16
CA ILE A 222 -10.30 5.93 -4.76
C ILE A 222 -9.80 4.48 -4.55
N GLY A 223 -8.75 4.35 -3.75
CA GLY A 223 -8.12 3.08 -3.38
C GLY A 223 -6.61 3.27 -3.29
N HIS A 224 -5.96 2.52 -2.42
CA HIS A 224 -4.51 2.58 -2.27
C HIS A 224 -3.87 1.82 -3.43
N LYS A 225 -3.01 2.50 -4.17
CA LYS A 225 -2.30 1.94 -5.32
C LYS A 225 -0.81 2.15 -5.14
N GLY A 226 -0.02 1.15 -5.47
CA GLY A 226 1.41 1.28 -5.30
C GLY A 226 2.21 0.28 -6.10
N HIS A 227 3.53 0.44 -6.03
CA HIS A 227 4.51 -0.46 -6.62
C HIS A 227 4.17 -0.84 -8.08
N PRO A 228 4.00 0.15 -8.98
CA PRO A 228 3.68 -0.17 -10.35
C PRO A 228 4.88 -0.82 -11.05
N ASP A 229 4.57 -1.62 -12.06
CA ASP A 229 5.54 -2.19 -12.99
C ASP A 229 5.00 -2.06 -14.42
N VAL A 230 5.90 -1.99 -15.40
CA VAL A 230 5.58 -1.78 -16.81
C VAL A 230 6.31 -2.78 -17.69
N ALA A 231 5.59 -3.31 -18.67
CA ALA A 231 6.15 -4.14 -19.73
C ALA A 231 5.63 -3.68 -21.09
N VAL A 232 6.46 -3.78 -22.12
CA VAL A 232 6.16 -3.45 -23.51
C VAL A 232 6.36 -4.71 -24.33
N ASP A 233 5.29 -5.16 -24.98
CA ASP A 233 5.37 -6.36 -25.81
C ASP A 233 6.02 -6.09 -27.18
N ALA A 234 6.31 -7.16 -27.93
CA ALA A 234 6.93 -7.07 -29.25
C ALA A 234 6.09 -6.33 -30.33
N ASN A 235 4.86 -5.92 -30.03
CA ASN A 235 4.01 -5.09 -30.89
C ASN A 235 3.87 -3.65 -30.36
N ASP A 236 4.72 -3.22 -29.42
CA ASP A 236 4.67 -1.93 -28.73
C ASP A 236 3.41 -1.71 -27.88
N ASN A 237 2.75 -2.77 -27.40
CA ASN A 237 1.68 -2.59 -26.43
C ASN A 237 2.26 -2.47 -25.02
N VAL A 238 1.93 -1.37 -24.35
CA VAL A 238 2.33 -1.10 -22.97
C VAL A 238 1.32 -1.75 -22.02
N GLN A 239 1.78 -2.64 -21.15
CA GLN A 239 1.04 -3.18 -20.02
C GLN A 239 1.59 -2.60 -18.73
N VAL A 240 0.69 -2.10 -17.87
CA VAL A 240 1.04 -1.58 -16.54
C VAL A 240 0.29 -2.39 -15.51
N VAL A 241 0.98 -2.84 -14.47
CA VAL A 241 0.43 -3.55 -13.31
C VAL A 241 0.77 -2.79 -12.04
N TRP A 242 -0.02 -2.94 -10.98
CA TRP A 242 0.19 -2.26 -9.71
C TRP A 242 -0.56 -2.99 -8.59
N ASP A 243 -0.15 -2.77 -7.35
CA ASP A 243 -0.90 -3.17 -6.16
C ASP A 243 -2.16 -2.33 -6.05
N ASP A 244 -3.29 -2.95 -5.73
CA ASP A 244 -4.56 -2.23 -5.62
C ASP A 244 -5.44 -2.80 -4.52
N THR A 245 -6.02 -1.94 -3.68
CA THR A 245 -6.99 -2.38 -2.66
C THR A 245 -8.37 -2.69 -3.23
N ARG A 246 -8.65 -2.34 -4.49
CA ARG A 246 -9.93 -2.67 -5.14
C ARG A 246 -10.11 -4.19 -5.25
N GLY A 247 -11.34 -4.65 -5.05
CA GLY A 247 -11.65 -6.08 -4.88
C GLY A 247 -11.32 -6.62 -3.48
N GLY A 248 -10.69 -5.82 -2.62
CA GLY A 248 -10.45 -6.13 -1.22
C GLY A 248 -11.72 -6.18 -0.39
N LYS A 249 -11.63 -6.87 0.75
CA LYS A 249 -12.68 -6.95 1.77
C LYS A 249 -12.20 -6.27 3.02
N VAL A 250 -12.99 -5.36 3.58
CA VAL A 250 -12.71 -4.72 4.86
C VAL A 250 -13.89 -4.95 5.79
N GLU A 251 -13.61 -5.21 7.06
CA GLU A 251 -14.60 -5.27 8.12
C GLU A 251 -14.28 -4.20 9.16
N LEU A 252 -15.27 -3.33 9.37
CA LEU A 252 -15.22 -2.20 10.29
C LEU A 252 -16.07 -2.51 11.51
N VAL A 253 -15.44 -2.67 12.67
CA VAL A 253 -16.15 -2.85 13.94
C VAL A 253 -16.01 -1.58 14.75
N PHE A 254 -17.11 -0.90 14.99
CA PHE A 254 -17.12 0.32 15.79
C PHE A 254 -17.47 -0.02 17.24
N ILE A 255 -16.73 0.57 18.18
CA ILE A 255 -17.01 0.51 19.62
C ILE A 255 -17.34 1.92 20.07
N ILE A 256 -18.61 2.20 20.26
CA ILE A 256 -19.09 3.58 20.37
C ILE A 256 -19.67 3.77 21.76
N ASP A 257 -19.18 4.80 22.42
CA ASP A 257 -19.68 5.29 23.69
C ASP A 257 -21.17 5.65 23.58
N GLY A 258 -21.98 5.00 24.40
CA GLY A 258 -23.43 5.15 24.40
C GLY A 258 -23.96 5.95 25.58
N SER A 259 -23.09 6.65 26.31
CA SER A 259 -23.46 7.50 27.41
C SER A 259 -24.24 8.74 26.95
N GLY A 260 -24.72 9.53 27.91
CA GLY A 260 -25.48 10.74 27.64
C GLY A 260 -24.66 11.95 27.18
N SER A 261 -23.32 11.87 27.16
CA SER A 261 -22.45 12.95 26.68
C SER A 261 -22.43 13.02 25.15
N MET A 262 -22.51 11.87 24.48
CA MET A 262 -22.58 11.74 23.04
C MET A 262 -24.00 11.99 22.52
N GLY A 263 -24.27 13.22 22.07
CA GLY A 263 -25.56 13.63 21.53
C GLY A 263 -25.61 13.46 20.01
N THR A 264 -25.54 14.58 19.29
CA THR A 264 -25.58 14.61 17.82
C THR A 264 -24.43 13.83 17.17
N GLU A 265 -23.34 13.62 17.90
CA GLU A 265 -22.18 12.82 17.52
C GLU A 265 -22.58 11.41 17.08
N TRP A 266 -23.61 10.81 17.69
CA TRP A 266 -24.14 9.51 17.27
C TRP A 266 -24.76 9.55 15.87
N GLY A 267 -25.50 10.60 15.55
CA GLY A 267 -26.05 10.80 14.21
C GLY A 267 -24.97 11.08 13.18
N ASP A 268 -23.95 11.85 13.56
CA ASP A 268 -22.80 12.15 12.71
C ASP A 268 -21.98 10.90 12.42
N MET A 269 -21.81 10.00 13.38
CA MET A 269 -21.16 8.70 13.15
C MET A 269 -21.90 7.86 12.10
N CYS A 270 -23.24 7.77 12.16
CA CYS A 270 -24.00 7.09 11.11
C CYS A 270 -23.87 7.79 9.76
N THR A 271 -23.75 9.12 9.74
CA THR A 271 -23.44 9.88 8.53
C THR A 271 -22.05 9.55 7.99
N VAL A 272 -21.03 9.39 8.85
CA VAL A 272 -19.69 8.94 8.46
C VAL A 272 -19.75 7.55 7.83
N VAL A 273 -20.50 6.60 8.40
CA VAL A 273 -20.52 5.22 7.88
C VAL A 273 -21.38 5.10 6.62
N TYR A 274 -22.62 5.62 6.67
CA TYR A 274 -23.66 5.33 5.67
C TYR A 274 -23.95 6.49 4.70
N GLY A 275 -23.46 7.69 4.99
CA GLY A 275 -23.72 8.89 4.20
C GLY A 275 -25.00 9.60 4.62
N GLY A 276 -25.02 10.92 4.47
CA GLY A 276 -26.08 11.77 5.00
C GLY A 276 -25.63 13.21 5.19
N ASN A 277 -26.34 13.95 6.04
CA ASN A 277 -25.97 15.30 6.41
C ASN A 277 -25.54 15.34 7.87
N PHE A 278 -24.38 15.94 8.13
CA PHE A 278 -23.92 16.19 9.49
C PHE A 278 -24.88 17.13 10.23
N ALA A 279 -24.96 17.00 11.56
CA ALA A 279 -25.73 17.87 12.43
C ALA A 279 -25.27 19.33 12.32
N SER A 280 -23.97 19.57 12.12
CA SER A 280 -23.39 20.90 11.84
C SER A 280 -23.71 21.43 10.43
N GLY A 281 -24.33 20.62 9.57
CA GLY A 281 -24.51 20.86 8.15
C GLY A 281 -23.35 20.35 7.30
N GLY A 282 -23.63 20.17 6.01
CA GLY A 282 -22.70 19.55 5.05
C GLY A 282 -23.09 18.10 4.76
N TYR A 283 -23.03 17.75 3.47
CA TYR A 283 -23.30 16.39 3.01
C TYR A 283 -22.00 15.60 2.96
N PHE A 284 -22.04 14.36 3.43
CA PHE A 284 -20.98 13.38 3.24
C PHE A 284 -21.55 12.11 2.60
N GLN A 285 -20.83 11.54 1.64
CA GLN A 285 -21.28 10.35 0.91
C GLN A 285 -21.30 9.09 1.79
N GLY A 286 -20.51 9.06 2.85
CA GLY A 286 -20.35 7.90 3.72
C GLY A 286 -19.21 6.98 3.28
N LEU A 287 -18.48 6.43 4.24
CA LEU A 287 -17.37 5.52 4.02
C LEU A 287 -17.81 4.27 3.25
N LYS A 288 -18.89 3.61 3.69
CA LYS A 288 -19.37 2.39 3.05
C LYS A 288 -19.77 2.63 1.58
N PRO A 289 -20.62 3.61 1.24
CA PRO A 289 -20.93 3.93 -0.16
C PRO A 289 -19.72 4.35 -1.00
N MET A 290 -18.75 5.08 -0.43
CA MET A 290 -17.55 5.50 -1.15
C MET A 290 -16.65 4.30 -1.50
N LEU A 291 -16.42 3.40 -0.56
CA LEU A 291 -15.59 2.21 -0.75
C LEU A 291 -16.27 1.18 -1.67
N GLU A 292 -17.59 1.02 -1.57
CA GLU A 292 -18.36 0.16 -2.49
C GLU A 292 -18.33 0.70 -3.92
N ALA A 293 -18.44 2.02 -4.12
CA ALA A 293 -18.27 2.65 -5.43
C ALA A 293 -16.86 2.43 -6.01
N ALA A 294 -15.85 2.25 -5.14
CA ALA A 294 -14.49 1.86 -5.50
C ALA A 294 -14.32 0.34 -5.70
N ASN A 295 -15.39 -0.46 -5.74
CA ASN A 295 -15.35 -1.91 -5.91
C ASN A 295 -14.65 -2.65 -4.74
N MET A 296 -14.79 -2.15 -3.51
CA MET A 296 -14.44 -2.87 -2.29
C MET A 296 -15.70 -3.48 -1.66
N THR A 297 -15.54 -4.58 -0.93
CA THR A 297 -16.62 -5.11 -0.08
C THR A 297 -16.42 -4.61 1.34
N VAL A 298 -17.44 -3.94 1.90
CA VAL A 298 -17.40 -3.37 3.25
C VAL A 298 -18.39 -4.10 4.15
N PHE A 299 -17.84 -4.81 5.12
CA PHE A 299 -18.58 -5.34 6.26
C PHE A 299 -18.52 -4.32 7.39
N GLU A 300 -19.63 -4.08 8.08
CA GLU A 300 -19.61 -3.23 9.27
C GLU A 300 -20.46 -3.81 10.39
N THR A 301 -20.06 -3.55 11.64
CA THR A 301 -20.93 -3.68 12.81
C THR A 301 -20.65 -2.53 13.76
N LEU A 302 -21.71 -1.86 14.22
CA LEU A 302 -21.61 -0.74 15.16
C LEU A 302 -22.08 -1.20 16.53
N TYR A 303 -21.18 -1.31 17.49
CA TYR A 303 -21.52 -1.68 18.86
C TYR A 303 -21.69 -0.43 19.73
N VAL A 304 -22.87 -0.28 20.33
CA VAL A 304 -23.13 0.72 21.38
C VAL A 304 -22.80 0.14 22.74
N LEU A 305 -21.99 0.87 23.51
CA LEU A 305 -21.73 0.61 24.91
C LEU A 305 -22.93 1.07 25.74
N TYR A 306 -23.58 0.15 26.43
CA TYR A 306 -24.83 0.46 27.16
C TYR A 306 -24.55 0.95 28.58
N ASP A 307 -25.12 2.08 28.95
CA ASP A 307 -25.02 2.71 30.28
C ASP A 307 -25.92 2.04 31.36
N GLY A 308 -26.76 1.08 30.98
CA GLY A 308 -27.71 0.45 31.91
C GLY A 308 -29.04 1.19 32.09
N TYR A 309 -29.20 2.37 31.48
CA TYR A 309 -30.38 3.23 31.58
C TYR A 309 -31.07 3.44 30.24
N SER A 310 -30.35 3.93 29.22
CA SER A 310 -30.93 4.31 27.93
C SER A 310 -29.95 4.13 26.77
N TYR A 311 -30.48 4.10 25.56
CA TYR A 311 -29.66 4.21 24.36
C TYR A 311 -29.69 5.66 23.86
N PRO A 312 -28.61 6.12 23.21
CA PRO A 312 -28.58 7.39 22.51
C PRO A 312 -29.80 7.54 21.60
N SER A 313 -30.48 8.68 21.73
CA SER A 313 -31.78 8.89 21.09
C SER A 313 -31.66 8.88 19.56
N GLU A 314 -30.50 9.30 19.07
CA GLU A 314 -30.05 9.44 17.71
C GLU A 314 -30.08 8.09 16.99
N ILE A 315 -29.79 6.98 17.67
CA ILE A 315 -29.91 5.63 17.08
C ILE A 315 -31.34 5.39 16.54
N THR A 316 -32.36 5.98 17.17
CA THR A 316 -33.76 5.88 16.74
C THR A 316 -34.23 7.08 15.94
N ASN A 317 -33.75 8.28 16.25
CA ASN A 317 -34.25 9.53 15.69
C ASN A 317 -33.51 9.96 14.40
N ASN A 318 -32.27 9.54 14.21
CA ASN A 318 -31.49 9.83 13.02
C ASN A 318 -31.87 8.85 11.88
N PRO A 319 -32.20 9.35 10.66
CA PRO A 319 -32.59 8.50 9.54
C PRO A 319 -31.52 7.49 9.10
N GLU A 320 -30.26 7.86 9.15
CA GLU A 320 -29.11 7.05 8.76
C GLU A 320 -28.87 5.92 9.78
N CYS A 321 -29.02 6.19 11.08
CA CYS A 321 -28.91 5.18 12.14
C CYS A 321 -30.11 4.25 12.21
N SER A 322 -31.33 4.80 12.19
CA SER A 322 -32.57 4.06 12.51
C SER A 322 -32.84 2.88 11.58
N GLN A 323 -32.40 2.98 10.32
CA GLN A 323 -32.52 1.89 9.34
C GLN A 323 -31.63 0.68 9.67
N ARG A 324 -30.60 0.88 10.50
CA ARG A 324 -29.63 -0.14 10.92
C ARG A 324 -29.73 -0.47 12.40
N ASN A 325 -30.77 0.02 13.09
CA ASN A 325 -30.96 -0.25 14.52
C ASN A 325 -31.40 -1.71 14.75
N TYR A 326 -30.45 -2.56 15.12
CA TYR A 326 -30.65 -3.98 15.44
C TYR A 326 -30.49 -4.27 16.93
N ILE A 327 -30.61 -3.25 17.78
CA ILE A 327 -30.69 -3.44 19.23
C ILE A 327 -31.89 -4.33 19.56
N GLY A 328 -31.67 -5.32 20.42
CA GLY A 328 -32.66 -6.33 20.79
C GLY A 328 -32.81 -7.49 19.80
N GLN A 329 -32.10 -7.48 18.67
CA GLN A 329 -31.99 -8.66 17.80
C GLN A 329 -31.08 -9.72 18.46
N PRO A 330 -31.28 -11.02 18.14
CA PRO A 330 -30.39 -12.08 18.61
C PRO A 330 -28.91 -11.81 18.28
N TRP A 331 -28.02 -12.31 19.13
CA TRP A 331 -26.57 -12.26 18.89
C TRP A 331 -26.21 -12.99 17.58
N ARG A 332 -25.22 -12.45 16.87
CA ARG A 332 -24.73 -13.05 15.62
C ARG A 332 -23.65 -14.08 15.93
N ASN A 333 -23.95 -15.35 15.64
CA ASN A 333 -23.00 -16.45 15.77
C ASN A 333 -22.21 -16.76 14.47
N GLY A 334 -22.33 -15.90 13.46
CA GLY A 334 -21.64 -16.05 12.18
C GLY A 334 -21.13 -14.71 11.68
N TRP A 335 -20.01 -14.75 10.96
CA TRP A 335 -19.39 -13.58 10.36
C TRP A 335 -20.20 -13.03 9.18
N LEU A 336 -19.95 -11.77 8.84
CA LEU A 336 -20.58 -11.09 7.70
C LEU A 336 -20.00 -11.61 6.38
N ASP A 337 -20.82 -11.63 5.33
CA ASP A 337 -20.40 -12.01 3.98
C ASP A 337 -21.08 -11.15 2.92
N VAL A 338 -20.82 -11.43 1.63
CA VAL A 338 -21.33 -10.60 0.52
C VAL A 338 -22.86 -10.62 0.42
N GLY A 339 -23.54 -11.62 1.00
CA GLY A 339 -25.00 -11.69 1.07
C GLY A 339 -25.60 -11.05 2.34
N ASP A 340 -24.78 -10.81 3.35
CA ASP A 340 -25.12 -10.21 4.64
C ASP A 340 -23.94 -9.36 5.14
N ASP A 341 -23.82 -8.16 4.56
CA ASP A 341 -22.65 -7.29 4.71
C ASP A 341 -22.76 -6.25 5.85
N SER A 342 -23.82 -6.35 6.66
CA SER A 342 -24.12 -5.39 7.72
C SER A 342 -24.57 -6.10 8.98
N GLY A 343 -23.73 -6.00 10.01
CA GLY A 343 -24.08 -6.36 11.37
C GLY A 343 -25.04 -5.35 12.00
N GLY A 344 -25.07 -4.11 11.49
CA GLY A 344 -25.91 -3.03 11.98
C GLY A 344 -25.52 -2.54 13.37
N ILE A 345 -26.37 -1.70 13.95
CA ILE A 345 -26.17 -1.13 15.29
C ILE A 345 -26.67 -2.13 16.33
N ARG A 346 -25.81 -2.52 17.27
CA ARG A 346 -26.10 -3.55 18.29
C ARG A 346 -25.59 -3.13 19.65
N GLN A 347 -26.23 -3.60 20.69
CA GLN A 347 -25.70 -3.48 22.05
C GLN A 347 -24.44 -4.35 22.19
N LEU A 348 -23.38 -3.79 22.78
CA LEU A 348 -22.27 -4.57 23.31
C LEU A 348 -22.66 -5.09 24.71
N PRO A 349 -22.86 -6.40 24.91
CA PRO A 349 -23.42 -6.92 26.16
C PRO A 349 -22.38 -6.97 27.29
N ALA A 350 -21.10 -7.08 26.94
CA ALA A 350 -19.98 -7.11 27.86
C ALA A 350 -18.69 -6.77 27.10
N THR A 351 -17.68 -6.34 27.83
CA THR A 351 -16.33 -6.02 27.37
C THR A 351 -15.32 -6.91 28.11
N VAL A 352 -14.03 -6.72 27.87
CA VAL A 352 -12.96 -7.47 28.55
C VAL A 352 -11.99 -6.51 29.21
N PHE A 353 -11.80 -6.68 30.52
CA PHE A 353 -10.84 -5.91 31.32
C PHE A 353 -10.19 -6.79 32.36
N ASN A 354 -8.86 -6.68 32.56
CA ASN A 354 -8.08 -7.52 33.47
C ASN A 354 -8.28 -9.03 33.21
N GLY A 355 -8.42 -9.41 31.94
CA GLY A 355 -8.59 -10.80 31.51
C GLY A 355 -9.94 -11.45 31.90
N ALA A 356 -10.94 -10.65 32.28
CA ALA A 356 -12.26 -11.13 32.64
C ALA A 356 -13.38 -10.34 31.94
N SER A 357 -14.57 -10.93 31.89
CA SER A 357 -15.77 -10.21 31.48
C SER A 357 -15.98 -8.97 32.35
N TYR A 358 -16.18 -7.84 31.70
CA TYR A 358 -16.53 -6.59 32.34
C TYR A 358 -17.84 -6.05 31.75
N SER A 359 -18.70 -5.49 32.59
CA SER A 359 -19.91 -4.80 32.18
C SER A 359 -20.07 -3.60 33.08
N GLY A 360 -19.56 -2.46 32.64
CA GLY A 360 -19.78 -1.18 33.29
C GLY A 360 -21.21 -0.69 33.12
N THR A 361 -21.53 0.39 33.82
CA THR A 361 -22.79 1.14 33.67
C THR A 361 -22.54 2.59 33.27
N SER A 362 -21.32 2.90 32.81
CA SER A 362 -20.97 4.23 32.30
C SER A 362 -21.47 4.41 30.87
N GLY A 363 -21.36 3.36 30.06
CA GLY A 363 -21.53 3.47 28.61
C GLY A 363 -20.28 3.97 27.90
N GLU A 364 -19.16 4.14 28.61
CA GLU A 364 -17.93 4.80 28.13
C GLU A 364 -16.73 3.85 28.00
N ASP A 365 -16.93 2.54 28.24
CA ASP A 365 -15.85 1.53 28.30
C ASP A 365 -15.27 1.13 26.93
N TRP A 366 -14.84 2.10 26.13
CA TRP A 366 -14.32 1.88 24.78
C TRP A 366 -12.95 1.20 24.76
N GLY A 367 -12.12 1.35 25.80
CA GLY A 367 -10.88 0.59 25.96
C GLY A 367 -11.16 -0.92 26.11
N PRO A 368 -11.89 -1.35 27.16
CA PRO A 368 -12.32 -2.73 27.32
C PRO A 368 -13.13 -3.28 26.13
N GLY A 369 -13.96 -2.45 25.48
CA GLY A 369 -14.71 -2.86 24.29
C GLY A 369 -13.82 -3.11 23.08
N THR A 370 -12.77 -2.30 22.89
CA THR A 370 -11.75 -2.54 21.86
C THR A 370 -10.95 -3.79 22.14
N ASN A 371 -10.56 -4.01 23.40
CA ASN A 371 -9.89 -5.23 23.85
C ASN A 371 -10.73 -6.47 23.53
N TRP A 372 -12.04 -6.44 23.85
CA TRP A 372 -12.98 -7.49 23.49
C TRP A 372 -13.03 -7.77 21.98
N ALA A 373 -13.09 -6.73 21.14
CA ALA A 373 -13.16 -6.89 19.69
C ALA A 373 -11.91 -7.60 19.14
N CYS A 374 -10.73 -7.25 19.67
CA CYS A 374 -9.47 -7.85 19.27
C CYS A 374 -9.32 -9.29 19.78
N LEU A 375 -9.71 -9.56 21.04
CA LEU A 375 -9.72 -10.90 21.61
C LEU A 375 -10.75 -11.83 20.95
N SER A 376 -11.82 -11.28 20.36
CA SER A 376 -12.80 -12.05 19.58
C SER A 376 -12.21 -12.62 18.27
N TRP A 377 -11.05 -12.11 17.81
CA TRP A 377 -10.31 -12.72 16.69
C TRP A 377 -9.15 -13.59 17.14
N ARG A 378 -8.41 -13.18 18.17
CA ARG A 378 -7.34 -13.99 18.76
C ARG A 378 -7.39 -13.87 20.28
N ASP A 379 -7.72 -14.95 20.96
CA ASP A 379 -7.81 -14.95 22.42
C ASP A 379 -6.44 -15.01 23.10
N ALA A 380 -6.41 -14.85 24.42
CA ALA A 380 -5.19 -14.88 25.23
C ALA A 380 -4.46 -16.24 25.22
N ASN A 381 -5.11 -17.32 24.78
CA ASN A 381 -4.49 -18.63 24.59
C ASN A 381 -3.89 -18.80 23.17
N GLY A 382 -4.09 -17.81 22.30
CA GLY A 382 -3.67 -17.83 20.90
C GLY A 382 -4.63 -18.58 19.97
N ASN A 383 -5.83 -18.95 20.42
CA ASN A 383 -6.84 -19.47 19.51
C ASN A 383 -7.34 -18.34 18.62
N MET A 384 -7.65 -18.64 17.35
CA MET A 384 -8.04 -17.62 16.36
C MET A 384 -9.42 -17.88 15.77
N HIS A 385 -10.05 -16.81 15.27
CA HIS A 385 -11.34 -16.84 14.58
C HIS A 385 -12.42 -17.50 15.44
N MET A 386 -13.15 -18.48 14.92
CA MET A 386 -14.28 -19.13 15.57
C MET A 386 -13.87 -19.99 16.78
N TRP A 387 -12.56 -20.15 16.98
CA TRP A 387 -11.97 -20.84 18.11
C TRP A 387 -11.49 -19.89 19.20
N ALA A 388 -11.41 -18.59 18.90
CA ALA A 388 -11.15 -17.59 19.91
C ALA A 388 -12.37 -17.52 20.84
N ASP A 389 -12.12 -17.61 22.13
CA ASP A 389 -13.13 -17.59 23.19
C ASP A 389 -12.68 -16.57 24.25
N PRO A 390 -12.83 -15.26 23.99
CA PRO A 390 -12.65 -14.25 25.04
C PRO A 390 -13.57 -14.57 26.23
N PRO A 391 -13.32 -13.98 27.42
CA PRO A 391 -14.10 -14.26 28.62
C PRO A 391 -15.50 -13.63 28.58
N THR A 392 -16.17 -13.61 27.43
CA THR A 392 -17.51 -13.10 27.17
C THR A 392 -18.38 -14.21 26.58
N ALA A 393 -19.70 -14.11 26.75
CA ALA A 393 -20.62 -15.13 26.20
C ALA A 393 -21.01 -14.86 24.74
N ASN A 394 -20.64 -13.70 24.21
CA ASN A 394 -21.13 -13.12 22.98
C ASN A 394 -19.95 -12.42 22.30
N ASP A 395 -19.34 -13.08 21.33
CA ASP A 395 -18.09 -12.64 20.72
C ASP A 395 -18.30 -12.24 19.28
N HIS A 396 -17.54 -11.25 18.83
CA HIS A 396 -17.64 -10.81 17.45
C HIS A 396 -17.05 -11.86 16.52
N GLN A 397 -17.83 -12.26 15.52
CA GLN A 397 -17.37 -13.22 14.51
C GLN A 397 -16.82 -12.45 13.32
N TRP A 398 -15.50 -12.20 13.34
CA TRP A 398 -14.83 -11.55 12.22
C TRP A 398 -14.80 -12.42 10.96
N ASN A 399 -14.92 -11.80 9.80
CA ASN A 399 -14.70 -12.42 8.51
C ASN A 399 -13.21 -12.77 8.34
N PRO A 400 -12.88 -14.05 8.06
CA PRO A 400 -11.49 -14.49 7.93
C PRO A 400 -10.75 -13.84 6.77
N ASN A 401 -11.46 -13.43 5.72
CA ASN A 401 -10.90 -12.92 4.48
C ASN A 401 -10.92 -11.40 4.38
N ALA A 402 -11.38 -10.70 5.41
CA ALA A 402 -11.39 -9.23 5.45
C ALA A 402 -10.21 -8.69 6.26
N THR A 403 -9.70 -7.53 5.83
CA THR A 403 -8.90 -6.65 6.68
C THR A 403 -9.76 -6.18 7.84
N LYS A 404 -9.26 -6.30 9.06
CA LYS A 404 -10.03 -6.09 10.29
C LYS A 404 -9.62 -4.77 10.91
N ILE A 405 -10.58 -3.87 11.07
CA ILE A 405 -10.36 -2.56 11.66
C ILE A 405 -11.34 -2.39 12.81
N VAL A 406 -10.83 -2.07 13.99
CA VAL A 406 -11.64 -1.69 15.15
C VAL A 406 -11.56 -0.18 15.36
N ILE A 407 -12.71 0.46 15.53
CA ILE A 407 -12.84 1.93 15.57
C ILE A 407 -13.55 2.31 16.87
N PRO A 408 -12.81 2.53 17.97
CA PRO A 408 -13.40 3.11 19.17
C PRO A 408 -13.72 4.59 18.97
N ILE A 409 -14.85 5.02 19.50
CA ILE A 409 -15.31 6.41 19.48
C ILE A 409 -15.87 6.79 20.85
N SER A 410 -15.35 7.87 21.44
CA SER A 410 -15.85 8.45 22.69
C SER A 410 -15.39 9.90 22.85
N ASP A 411 -16.07 10.66 23.70
CA ASP A 411 -15.62 11.97 24.19
C ASP A 411 -15.04 11.93 25.61
N GLU A 412 -14.93 10.74 26.22
CA GLU A 412 -14.44 10.51 27.57
C GLU A 412 -13.34 9.42 27.65
N GLY A 413 -12.84 9.18 28.88
CA GLY A 413 -11.79 8.21 29.17
C GLY A 413 -12.15 6.76 28.78
N PRO A 414 -11.16 5.91 28.47
CA PRO A 414 -11.36 4.54 27.99
C PRO A 414 -12.01 3.59 28.99
N LYS A 415 -12.01 3.94 30.28
CA LYS A 415 -12.56 3.10 31.35
C LYS A 415 -13.38 3.94 32.32
N ASP A 416 -14.69 3.68 32.38
CA ASP A 416 -15.66 4.43 33.20
C ASP A 416 -15.71 5.95 32.94
N GLY A 417 -15.18 6.42 31.80
CA GLY A 417 -15.18 7.81 31.39
C GLY A 417 -14.40 8.75 32.31
N SER A 418 -15.02 9.85 32.70
CA SER A 418 -14.38 10.93 33.46
C SER A 418 -14.28 10.64 34.97
N PRO A 419 -13.18 11.05 35.66
CA PRO A 419 -12.02 11.77 35.12
C PRO A 419 -11.06 10.85 34.37
N GLU A 420 -10.41 11.38 33.34
CA GLU A 420 -9.50 10.62 32.48
C GLU A 420 -8.12 10.39 33.11
N GLN A 421 -7.29 9.57 32.47
CA GLN A 421 -5.89 9.29 32.83
C GLN A 421 -5.73 8.59 34.20
N GLN A 422 -6.74 7.86 34.64
CA GLN A 422 -6.66 7.01 35.82
C GLN A 422 -5.83 5.75 35.53
N SER A 423 -5.47 5.01 36.59
CA SER A 423 -4.74 3.75 36.45
C SER A 423 -5.45 2.76 35.53
N ASP A 424 -6.77 2.72 35.63
CA ASP A 424 -7.59 1.74 34.92
C ASP A 424 -7.77 2.15 33.45
N ASP A 425 -7.75 3.46 33.15
CA ASP A 425 -7.69 3.96 31.77
C ASP A 425 -6.42 3.48 31.08
N LEU A 426 -5.26 3.72 31.70
CA LEU A 426 -3.96 3.34 31.16
C LEU A 426 -3.85 1.83 30.97
N GLN A 427 -4.31 1.05 31.97
CA GLN A 427 -4.33 -0.40 31.88
C GLN A 427 -5.23 -0.89 30.75
N SER A 428 -6.43 -0.32 30.61
CA SER A 428 -7.38 -0.74 29.56
C SER A 428 -6.85 -0.49 28.15
N ILE A 429 -6.11 0.60 27.95
CA ILE A 429 -5.46 0.92 26.67
C ILE A 429 -4.32 -0.03 26.37
N ILE A 430 -3.49 -0.36 27.37
CA ILE A 430 -2.41 -1.34 27.19
C ILE A 430 -3.00 -2.69 26.77
N GLU A 431 -4.03 -3.18 27.47
CA GLU A 431 -4.69 -4.45 27.13
C GLU A 431 -5.29 -4.44 25.72
N ALA A 432 -5.97 -3.35 25.35
CA ALA A 432 -6.56 -3.22 24.02
C ALA A 432 -5.49 -3.15 22.93
N HIS A 433 -4.45 -2.33 23.12
CA HIS A 433 -3.34 -2.18 22.18
C HIS A 433 -2.64 -3.51 21.94
N ASP A 434 -2.19 -4.17 23.02
CA ASP A 434 -1.45 -5.43 22.94
C ASP A 434 -2.30 -6.49 22.24
N SER A 435 -3.58 -6.63 22.61
CA SER A 435 -4.49 -7.60 22.00
C SER A 435 -4.71 -7.33 20.51
N CYS A 436 -4.81 -6.08 20.07
CA CYS A 436 -5.00 -5.75 18.65
C CYS A 436 -3.73 -6.00 17.83
N VAL A 437 -2.54 -5.63 18.35
CA VAL A 437 -1.25 -5.94 17.72
C VAL A 437 -1.08 -7.45 17.59
N GLU A 438 -1.36 -8.18 18.66
CA GLU A 438 -1.28 -9.63 18.72
C GLU A 438 -2.27 -10.34 17.79
N ALA A 439 -3.46 -9.76 17.59
CA ALA A 439 -4.50 -10.26 16.69
C ALA A 439 -4.27 -9.86 15.22
N GLY A 440 -3.37 -8.91 14.94
CA GLY A 440 -3.23 -8.32 13.61
C GLY A 440 -4.47 -7.52 13.19
N ILE A 441 -5.18 -6.94 14.15
CA ILE A 441 -6.32 -6.05 13.92
C ILE A 441 -5.82 -4.61 14.02
N VAL A 442 -6.24 -3.76 13.09
CA VAL A 442 -5.82 -2.35 13.06
C VAL A 442 -6.78 -1.52 13.92
N PRO A 443 -6.36 -0.95 15.05
CA PRO A 443 -7.16 0.04 15.75
C PRO A 443 -7.09 1.40 15.04
N ALA A 444 -8.22 2.08 14.93
CA ALA A 444 -8.33 3.45 14.42
C ALA A 444 -9.24 4.26 15.35
N GLY A 445 -8.64 4.90 16.36
CA GLY A 445 -9.37 5.69 17.35
C GLY A 445 -9.90 7.01 16.78
N LEU A 446 -11.16 7.33 17.10
CA LEU A 446 -11.77 8.63 16.83
C LEU A 446 -12.28 9.20 18.15
N TYR A 447 -12.22 10.51 18.33
CA TYR A 447 -12.71 11.14 19.56
C TYR A 447 -13.61 12.33 19.25
N GLY A 448 -14.65 12.49 20.08
CA GLY A 448 -15.53 13.66 20.06
C GLY A 448 -14.92 14.84 20.83
N GLN A 449 -15.38 16.05 20.55
CA GLN A 449 -15.00 17.24 21.32
C GLN A 449 -16.21 17.83 22.04
N SER A 450 -16.42 17.41 23.28
CA SER A 450 -17.36 18.05 24.21
C SER A 450 -16.57 18.59 25.40
N TRP A 451 -16.41 19.91 25.48
CA TRP A 451 -15.95 20.64 26.67
C TRP A 451 -14.67 20.16 27.41
N GLY A 452 -13.50 20.61 26.95
CA GLY A 452 -12.32 20.80 27.80
C GLY A 452 -11.43 19.59 28.13
N GLY A 453 -11.84 18.36 27.79
CA GLY A 453 -11.09 17.09 28.00
C GLY A 453 -10.42 16.49 26.75
N ALA A 454 -10.46 17.16 25.60
CA ALA A 454 -10.05 16.58 24.31
C ALA A 454 -8.59 16.08 24.26
N ASN A 455 -7.66 16.70 25.01
CA ASN A 455 -6.25 16.31 24.98
C ASN A 455 -6.00 14.94 25.63
N PRO A 456 -6.50 14.65 26.85
CA PRO A 456 -6.46 13.32 27.45
C PRO A 456 -7.06 12.20 26.58
N VAL A 457 -8.24 12.41 26.02
CA VAL A 457 -8.92 11.39 25.20
C VAL A 457 -8.18 11.15 23.90
N ALA A 458 -7.80 12.23 23.19
CA ALA A 458 -6.96 12.13 22.00
C ALA A 458 -5.65 11.41 22.31
N SER A 459 -5.04 11.70 23.45
CA SER A 459 -3.83 11.01 23.90
C SER A 459 -4.07 9.51 24.09
N HIS A 460 -5.15 9.08 24.74
CA HIS A 460 -5.49 7.65 24.84
C HIS A 460 -5.70 6.99 23.48
N MET A 461 -6.31 7.69 22.52
CA MET A 461 -6.44 7.19 21.14
C MET A 461 -5.06 7.01 20.48
N GLU A 462 -4.13 7.94 20.66
CA GLU A 462 -2.75 7.80 20.18
C GLU A 462 -2.01 6.65 20.87
N ASP A 463 -2.22 6.43 22.17
CA ASP A 463 -1.65 5.28 22.89
C ASP A 463 -2.18 3.96 22.31
N LEU A 464 -3.48 3.89 21.98
CA LEU A 464 -4.09 2.71 21.37
C LEU A 464 -3.55 2.43 19.96
N VAL A 465 -3.50 3.44 19.09
CA VAL A 465 -3.21 3.23 17.65
C VAL A 465 -1.73 3.17 17.32
N GLN A 466 -0.87 3.70 18.18
CA GLN A 466 0.58 3.68 17.98
C GLN A 466 1.27 2.84 19.05
N CYS A 467 1.52 3.41 20.23
CA CYS A 467 2.28 2.76 21.28
C CYS A 467 1.95 3.37 22.65
N PRO A 468 1.46 2.60 23.63
CA PRO A 468 1.22 3.09 24.97
C PRO A 468 2.51 3.55 25.65
N ASN A 469 2.61 4.82 26.04
CA ASN A 469 3.81 5.35 26.72
C ASN A 469 3.51 6.17 27.99
N GLY A 470 2.22 6.37 28.33
CA GLY A 470 1.79 7.05 29.55
C GLY A 470 2.01 8.57 29.57
N VAL A 471 2.44 9.16 28.46
CA VAL A 471 2.55 10.62 28.29
C VAL A 471 1.27 11.15 27.68
N VAL A 472 0.71 12.20 28.31
CA VAL A 472 -0.43 12.95 27.77
C VAL A 472 0.05 13.86 26.63
N SER A 473 -0.17 13.42 25.40
CA SER A 473 0.30 14.08 24.18
C SER A 473 -0.45 13.58 22.95
N THR A 474 -0.56 14.44 21.93
CA THR A 474 -1.04 14.10 20.58
C THR A 474 0.12 13.98 19.56
N GLN A 475 1.35 13.92 20.05
CA GLN A 475 2.53 13.71 19.20
C GLN A 475 2.69 12.23 18.84
N PRO A 476 3.23 11.92 17.64
CA PRO A 476 3.53 10.56 17.25
C PRO A 476 4.38 9.82 18.29
N ARG A 477 4.03 8.56 18.55
CA ARG A 477 4.64 7.63 19.51
C ARG A 477 5.44 6.58 18.75
N ASN A 478 6.60 6.23 19.30
CA ASN A 478 7.41 5.12 18.80
C ASN A 478 7.48 4.05 19.88
N CYS A 479 7.30 2.80 19.48
CA CYS A 479 7.44 1.67 20.39
C CYS A 479 8.94 1.47 20.66
N PRO A 480 9.35 1.24 21.92
CA PRO A 480 10.75 1.04 22.28
C PRO A 480 11.37 -0.24 21.72
#